data_AF-A0A0G2J4X6-F1
#
_entry.id   AF-A0A0G2J4X6-F1
#
_cell.length_a   1.000
_cell.length_b   1.000
_cell.length_c   1.000
_cell.angle_alpha   90.00
_cell.angle_beta   90.00
_cell.angle_gamma   90.00
#
_symmetry.space_group_name_H-M   'P 1'
#
loop_
_entity.id
_entity.type
_entity.pdbx_description
1 polymer ?
#
loop_
_entity_poly.entity_id
_entity_poly.type
_entity_poly.pdbx_seq_one_letter_code
_entity_poly.pdbx_strand_id
1 'polypeptide(L)'
;MALSILTFFAVLLFIFVWTGTAMVNTSLNWVSLIGLLLFLYAVPAAAMGTAQISFILQRRTDAYPEIFIKAAFIIFRSLRRLICMPFAASIMFFQGWRLDPILQFAVTLLALGVVCESASSIASDYYKWRLRTGKAKAKQ
;
A
#
# COMPACT_ATOMS: atom_id res chain seq x y z
N MET A 1 -4.74 -14.92 23.63
CA MET A 1 -4.62 -14.15 22.36
C MET A 1 -3.19 -13.68 22.06
N ALA A 2 -2.29 -13.52 23.04
CA ALA A 2 -0.87 -13.18 22.79
C ALA A 2 -0.01 -14.36 22.27
N LEU A 3 -0.37 -15.61 22.62
CA LEU A 3 0.38 -16.81 22.27
C LEU A 3 0.44 -17.06 20.75
N SER A 4 -0.60 -16.68 20.00
CA SER A 4 -0.69 -16.87 18.54
C SER A 4 0.18 -15.90 17.74
N ILE A 5 0.40 -14.68 18.26
CA ILE A 5 1.23 -13.67 17.60
C ILE A 5 2.70 -14.02 17.76
N LEU A 6 3.12 -14.45 18.94
CA LEU A 6 4.52 -14.82 19.20
C LEU A 6 4.93 -16.05 18.38
N THR A 7 4.06 -17.06 18.28
CA THR A 7 4.30 -18.24 17.43
C THR A 7 4.31 -17.89 15.95
N PHE A 8 3.44 -16.99 15.49
CA PHE A 8 3.44 -16.52 14.10
C PHE A 8 4.74 -15.77 13.78
N PHE A 9 5.20 -14.92 14.69
CA PHE A 9 6.46 -14.21 14.54
C PHE A 9 7.66 -15.17 14.53
N ALA A 10 7.68 -16.17 15.42
CA ALA A 10 8.73 -17.18 15.47
C ALA A 10 8.79 -18.05 14.20
N VAL A 11 7.63 -18.43 13.65
CA VAL A 11 7.54 -19.17 12.38
C VAL A 11 8.02 -18.31 11.20
N LEU A 12 7.64 -17.03 11.16
CA LEU A 12 8.15 -16.10 10.15
C LEU A 12 9.67 -15.91 10.26
N LEU A 13 10.20 -15.79 11.48
CA LEU A 13 11.63 -15.63 11.73
C LEU A 13 12.40 -16.90 11.35
N PHE A 14 11.87 -18.09 11.64
CA PHE A 14 12.44 -19.36 11.23
C PHE A 14 12.45 -19.53 9.70
N ILE A 15 11.33 -19.24 9.03
CA ILE A 15 11.24 -19.27 7.56
C ILE A 15 12.22 -18.26 6.96
N PHE A 16 12.32 -17.07 7.52
CA PHE A 16 13.24 -16.03 7.05
C PHE A 16 14.72 -16.46 7.19
N VAL A 17 15.11 -16.99 8.35
CA VAL A 17 16.49 -17.46 8.59
C VAL A 17 16.83 -18.68 7.72
N TRP A 18 15.90 -19.63 7.59
CA TRP A 18 16.09 -20.84 6.78
C TRP A 18 16.17 -20.53 5.27
N THR A 19 15.37 -19.58 4.78
CA THR A 19 15.38 -19.21 3.36
C THR A 19 16.48 -18.20 3.00
N GLY A 20 16.95 -17.38 3.95
CA GLY A 20 18.07 -16.47 3.76
C GLY A 20 19.38 -17.18 3.43
N THR A 21 19.62 -18.39 3.95
CA THR A 21 20.84 -19.16 3.69
C THR A 21 20.81 -19.91 2.34
N ALA A 22 19.62 -20.26 1.83
CA ALA A 22 19.47 -20.92 0.52
C ALA A 22 19.45 -19.92 -0.67
N MET A 23 18.98 -18.69 -0.44
CA MET A 23 18.70 -17.72 -1.52
C MET A 23 19.85 -16.80 -1.91
N VAL A 24 20.99 -16.83 -1.20
CA VAL A 24 22.22 -16.16 -1.65
C VAL A 24 22.63 -16.62 -3.06
N ASN A 25 22.11 -17.77 -3.51
CA ASN A 25 22.48 -18.42 -4.77
C ASN A 25 21.39 -18.45 -5.86
N THR A 26 20.25 -17.74 -5.69
CA THR A 26 19.23 -17.62 -6.75
C THR A 26 18.85 -16.16 -6.93
N SER A 27 18.90 -15.65 -8.16
CA SER A 27 18.89 -14.23 -8.54
C SER A 27 17.69 -13.37 -8.11
N LEU A 28 16.74 -13.90 -7.35
CA LEU A 28 15.52 -13.21 -6.92
C LEU A 28 15.35 -13.31 -5.40
N ASN A 29 15.70 -12.22 -4.71
CA ASN A 29 15.61 -12.10 -3.27
C ASN A 29 14.16 -11.87 -2.80
N TRP A 30 13.79 -12.34 -1.61
CA TRP A 30 12.54 -12.02 -0.92
C TRP A 30 12.19 -10.54 -0.91
N VAL A 31 13.18 -9.67 -0.68
CA VAL A 31 12.96 -8.21 -0.71
C VAL A 31 12.47 -7.75 -2.08
N SER A 32 13.00 -8.35 -3.16
CA SER A 32 12.57 -8.05 -4.52
C SER A 32 11.16 -8.57 -4.80
N LEU A 33 10.77 -9.74 -4.26
CA LEU A 33 9.39 -10.26 -4.33
C LEU A 33 8.39 -9.34 -3.63
N ILE A 34 8.74 -8.85 -2.44
CA ILE A 34 7.89 -7.93 -1.67
C ILE A 34 7.82 -6.57 -2.35
N GLY A 35 8.92 -6.09 -2.92
CA GLY A 35 8.94 -4.91 -3.78
C GLY A 35 7.95 -5.05 -4.94
N LEU A 36 7.97 -6.17 -5.66
CA LEU A 36 7.01 -6.46 -6.73
C LEU A 36 5.55 -6.44 -6.23
N LEU A 37 5.27 -7.05 -5.08
CA LEU A 37 3.94 -7.06 -4.49
C LEU A 37 3.48 -5.65 -4.11
N LEU A 38 4.37 -4.83 -3.55
CA LEU A 38 4.09 -3.42 -3.22
C LEU A 38 3.82 -2.59 -4.48
N PHE A 39 4.54 -2.87 -5.57
CA PHE A 39 4.31 -2.25 -6.87
C PHE A 39 2.92 -2.61 -7.43
N LEU A 40 2.57 -3.90 -7.41
CA LEU A 40 1.25 -4.35 -7.84
C LEU A 40 0.13 -3.77 -6.97
N TYR A 41 0.35 -3.64 -5.66
CA TYR A 41 -0.59 -3.03 -4.73
C TYR A 41 -0.81 -1.53 -4.97
N ALA A 42 0.15 -0.83 -5.57
CA ALA A 42 0.00 0.58 -5.93
C ALA A 42 -1.08 0.78 -7.02
N VAL A 43 -1.33 -0.20 -7.89
CA VAL A 43 -2.32 -0.13 -8.97
C VAL A 43 -3.76 0.01 -8.45
N PRO A 44 -4.30 -0.91 -7.62
CA PRO A 44 -5.64 -0.75 -7.05
C PRO A 44 -5.72 0.46 -6.12
N ALA A 45 -4.65 0.79 -5.39
CA ALA A 45 -4.61 1.98 -4.54
C ALA A 45 -4.75 3.28 -5.35
N ALA A 46 -4.11 3.36 -6.52
CA ALA A 46 -4.20 4.48 -7.44
C ALA A 46 -5.59 4.60 -8.06
N ALA A 47 -6.16 3.49 -8.54
CA ALA A 47 -7.49 3.47 -9.13
C ALA A 47 -8.59 3.98 -8.17
N MET A 48 -8.49 3.65 -6.88
CA MET A 48 -9.41 4.15 -5.87
C MET A 48 -9.24 5.66 -5.61
N GLY A 49 -8.00 6.16 -5.66
CA GLY A 49 -7.71 7.60 -5.52
C GLY A 49 -8.27 8.41 -6.68
N THR A 50 -8.07 7.96 -7.92
CA THR A 50 -8.60 8.65 -9.11
C THR A 50 -10.13 8.66 -9.13
N ALA A 51 -10.78 7.53 -8.80
CA ALA A 51 -12.23 7.46 -8.70
C ALA A 51 -12.82 8.45 -7.68
N GLN A 52 -12.14 8.67 -6.55
CA GLN A 52 -12.56 9.66 -5.56
C GLN A 52 -12.38 11.10 -6.06
N ILE A 53 -11.27 11.40 -6.74
CA ILE A 53 -10.98 12.73 -7.28
C ILE A 53 -12.00 13.09 -8.36
N SER A 54 -12.29 12.18 -9.31
CA SER A 54 -13.29 12.42 -10.36
C SER A 54 -14.68 12.68 -9.79
N PHE A 55 -15.09 11.94 -8.75
CA PHE A 55 -16.39 12.14 -8.12
C PHE A 55 -16.50 13.49 -7.37
N ILE A 56 -15.41 13.94 -6.74
CA ILE A 56 -15.38 15.24 -6.06
C ILE A 56 -15.46 16.38 -7.07
N LEU A 57 -14.68 16.29 -8.16
CA LEU A 57 -14.66 17.29 -9.23
C LEU A 57 -16.00 17.38 -9.98
N GLN A 58 -16.66 16.25 -10.24
CA GLN A 58 -17.93 16.23 -11.00
C GLN A 58 -19.13 16.75 -10.21
N ARG A 59 -19.08 16.79 -8.87
CA ARG A 59 -20.28 17.03 -8.03
C ARG A 59 -20.27 18.37 -7.30
N ARG A 60 -19.28 19.25 -7.53
CA ARG A 60 -19.06 20.46 -6.73
C ARG A 60 -18.62 21.64 -7.62
N THR A 61 -19.53 22.16 -8.43
CA THR A 61 -19.35 23.42 -9.16
C THR A 61 -19.47 24.64 -8.22
N ASP A 62 -20.03 24.45 -7.02
CA ASP A 62 -20.18 25.51 -6.01
C ASP A 62 -18.95 25.56 -5.08
N ALA A 63 -18.09 26.55 -5.32
CA ALA A 63 -16.78 26.72 -4.70
C ALA A 63 -16.86 27.20 -3.24
N TYR A 64 -16.81 26.27 -2.29
CA TYR A 64 -16.57 26.58 -0.87
C TYR A 64 -15.11 26.24 -0.47
N PRO A 65 -14.40 27.12 0.25
CA PRO A 65 -12.96 26.99 0.54
C PRO A 65 -12.60 25.73 1.36
N GLU A 66 -13.49 25.28 2.23
CA GLU A 66 -13.27 24.05 3.03
C GLU A 66 -13.20 22.77 2.16
N ILE A 67 -13.90 22.77 1.03
CA ILE A 67 -13.95 21.63 0.11
C ILE A 67 -12.67 21.58 -0.72
N PHE A 68 -12.12 22.75 -1.07
CA PHE A 68 -10.86 22.86 -1.79
C PHE A 68 -9.69 22.25 -0.98
N ILE A 69 -9.60 22.57 0.32
CA ILE A 69 -8.57 22.00 1.20
C ILE A 69 -8.70 20.48 1.31
N LYS A 70 -9.94 19.97 1.45
CA LYS A 70 -10.20 18.52 1.48
C LYS A 70 -9.83 17.84 0.16
N ALA A 71 -10.15 18.46 -0.98
CA ALA A 71 -9.80 17.95 -2.30
C ALA A 71 -8.28 17.94 -2.50
N ALA A 72 -7.59 19.03 -2.17
CA ALA A 72 -6.14 19.12 -2.24
C ALA A 72 -5.45 18.04 -1.38
N PHE A 73 -5.95 17.80 -0.17
CA PHE A 73 -5.43 16.74 0.70
C PHE A 73 -5.63 15.34 0.11
N ILE A 74 -6.79 15.06 -0.50
CA ILE A 74 -7.08 13.78 -1.16
C ILE A 74 -6.19 13.58 -2.39
N ILE A 75 -5.97 14.64 -3.18
CA ILE A 75 -5.06 14.63 -4.33
C ILE A 75 -3.64 14.34 -3.86
N PHE A 76 -3.14 15.09 -2.88
CA PHE A 76 -1.80 14.89 -2.32
C PHE A 76 -1.61 13.47 -1.78
N ARG A 77 -2.59 12.96 -1.03
CA ARG A 77 -2.57 11.59 -0.50
C ARG A 77 -2.54 10.53 -1.60
N SER A 78 -3.32 10.72 -2.67
CA SER A 78 -3.38 9.81 -3.80
C SER A 78 -2.09 9.85 -4.63
N LEU A 79 -1.53 11.05 -4.83
CA LEU A 79 -0.28 11.25 -5.54
C LEU A 79 0.90 10.62 -4.79
N ARG A 80 0.93 10.78 -3.45
CA ARG A 80 1.93 10.13 -2.60
C ARG A 80 1.86 8.60 -2.72
N ARG A 81 0.65 8.01 -2.76
CA ARG A 81 0.50 6.56 -2.98
C ARG A 81 0.99 6.15 -4.37
N LEU A 82 0.66 6.94 -5.39
CA LEU A 82 1.03 6.66 -6.77
C LEU A 82 2.54 6.76 -7.03
N ILE A 83 3.25 7.68 -6.36
CA ILE A 83 4.68 7.91 -6.62
C ILE A 83 5.55 7.19 -5.59
N CYS A 84 5.28 7.36 -4.30
CA CYS A 84 6.18 6.87 -3.26
C CYS A 84 6.16 5.34 -3.12
N MET A 85 5.01 4.67 -3.29
CA MET A 85 4.93 3.20 -3.21
C MET A 85 5.69 2.51 -4.34
N PRO A 86 5.47 2.82 -5.63
CA PRO A 86 6.24 2.18 -6.70
C PRO A 86 7.71 2.60 -6.69
N PHE A 87 8.04 3.80 -6.22
CA PHE A 87 9.45 4.20 -6.05
C PHE A 87 10.15 3.35 -4.97
N ALA A 88 9.52 3.19 -3.80
CA ALA A 88 10.03 2.31 -2.75
C ALA A 88 10.13 0.84 -3.22
N ALA A 89 9.11 0.36 -3.93
CA ALA A 89 9.11 -0.97 -4.54
C ALA A 89 10.26 -1.17 -5.54
N SER A 90 10.52 -0.17 -6.38
CA SER A 90 11.60 -0.20 -7.36
C SER A 90 12.97 -0.26 -6.66
N ILE A 91 13.16 0.53 -5.60
CA ILE A 91 14.39 0.47 -4.79
C ILE A 91 14.57 -0.92 -4.18
N MET A 92 13.52 -1.48 -3.57
CA MET A 92 13.56 -2.83 -2.99
C MET A 92 13.86 -3.90 -4.05
N PHE A 93 13.31 -3.75 -5.27
CA PHE A 93 13.57 -4.65 -6.38
C PHE A 93 15.03 -4.62 -6.86
N PHE A 94 15.57 -3.42 -7.13
CA PHE A 94 16.92 -3.25 -7.68
C PHE A 94 18.03 -3.40 -6.65
N GLN A 95 17.77 -3.05 -5.38
CA GLN A 95 18.80 -3.06 -4.33
C GLN A 95 18.67 -4.26 -3.39
N GLY A 96 17.57 -5.01 -3.43
CA GLY A 96 17.29 -6.11 -2.49
C GLY A 96 18.44 -7.11 -2.34
N TRP A 97 19.11 -7.46 -3.43
CA TRP A 97 20.25 -8.38 -3.47
C TRP A 97 21.54 -7.88 -2.77
N ARG A 98 21.68 -6.56 -2.54
CA ARG A 98 22.85 -5.94 -1.88
C ARG A 98 22.66 -5.66 -0.38
N LEU A 99 21.43 -5.73 0.12
CA LEU A 99 21.17 -5.48 1.54
C LEU A 99 21.66 -6.65 2.39
N ASP A 100 22.15 -6.38 3.60
CA ASP A 100 22.43 -7.42 4.59
C ASP A 100 21.14 -8.17 4.98
N PRO A 101 21.21 -9.48 5.31
CA PRO A 101 20.02 -10.27 5.66
C PRO A 101 19.15 -9.64 6.76
N ILE A 102 19.76 -9.02 7.77
CA ILE A 102 19.02 -8.32 8.84
C ILE A 102 18.26 -7.08 8.32
N LEU A 103 18.88 -6.35 7.38
CA LEU A 103 18.30 -5.14 6.81
C LEU A 103 17.18 -5.49 5.82
N GLN A 104 17.33 -6.59 5.09
CA GLN A 104 16.29 -7.17 4.25
C GLN A 104 15.02 -7.50 5.05
N PHE A 105 15.18 -8.07 6.25
CA PHE A 105 14.07 -8.34 7.16
C PHE A 105 13.38 -7.06 7.64
N ALA A 106 14.16 -6.08 8.09
CA ALA A 106 13.63 -4.82 8.60
C ALA A 106 12.83 -4.06 7.52
N VAL A 107 13.36 -4.00 6.31
CA VAL A 107 12.73 -3.32 5.16
C VAL A 107 11.47 -4.07 4.71
N THR A 108 11.47 -5.40 4.77
CA THR A 108 10.29 -6.24 4.55
C THR A 108 9.17 -5.95 5.55
N LEU A 109 9.47 -5.94 6.85
CA LEU A 109 8.50 -5.62 7.89
C LEU A 109 7.93 -4.21 7.74
N LEU A 110 8.79 -3.24 7.39
CA LEU A 110 8.38 -1.87 7.16
C LEU A 110 7.41 -1.76 5.96
N ALA A 111 7.71 -2.44 4.85
CA ALA A 111 6.82 -2.49 3.69
C ALA A 111 5.47 -3.12 4.02
N LEU A 112 5.46 -4.24 4.76
CA LEU A 112 4.22 -4.85 5.24
C LEU A 112 3.42 -3.92 6.16
N GLY A 113 4.09 -3.21 7.07
CA GLY A 113 3.46 -2.20 7.92
C GLY A 113 2.79 -1.08 7.11
N VAL A 114 3.46 -0.58 6.07
CA VAL A 114 2.90 0.42 5.14
C VAL A 114 1.68 -0.13 4.41
N VAL A 115 1.71 -1.39 3.97
CA VAL A 115 0.55 -2.03 3.33
C VAL A 115 -0.61 -2.12 4.32
N CYS A 116 -0.40 -2.64 5.53
CA CYS A 116 -1.44 -2.75 6.56
C CYS A 116 -2.07 -1.39 6.91
N GLU A 117 -1.24 -0.36 7.12
CA GLU A 117 -1.71 1.00 7.42
C GLU A 117 -2.48 1.61 6.24
N SER A 118 -2.01 1.35 5.02
CA SER A 118 -2.70 1.85 3.82
C SER A 118 -4.00 1.11 3.54
N ALA A 119 -4.09 -0.19 3.86
CA ALA A 119 -5.24 -1.04 3.60
C ALA A 119 -6.49 -0.56 4.36
N SER A 120 -6.34 -0.18 5.63
CA SER A 120 -7.43 0.39 6.44
C SER A 120 -8.04 1.63 5.78
N SER A 121 -7.19 2.49 5.22
CA SER A 121 -7.65 3.66 4.49
C SER A 121 -8.31 3.29 3.18
N ILE A 122 -7.74 2.39 2.37
CA ILE A 122 -8.32 2.01 1.08
C ILE A 122 -9.68 1.36 1.29
N ALA A 123 -9.83 0.52 2.31
CA ALA A 123 -11.12 -0.04 2.71
C ALA A 123 -12.12 1.08 3.03
N SER A 124 -11.73 2.07 3.84
CA SER A 124 -12.59 3.21 4.17
C SER A 124 -12.99 4.02 2.92
N ASP A 125 -12.07 4.17 1.97
CA ASP A 125 -12.26 4.88 0.71
C ASP A 125 -13.23 4.12 -0.20
N TYR A 126 -13.14 2.79 -0.24
CA TYR A 126 -14.05 1.89 -0.94
C TYR A 126 -15.46 1.91 -0.36
N TYR A 127 -15.61 1.81 0.97
CA TYR A 127 -16.92 1.90 1.62
C TYR A 127 -17.61 3.23 1.31
N LYS A 128 -16.88 4.35 1.41
CA LYS A 128 -17.39 5.69 1.10
C LYS A 128 -17.79 5.82 -0.37
N TRP A 129 -17.00 5.26 -1.29
CA TRP A 129 -17.34 5.23 -2.70
C TRP A 129 -18.64 4.43 -2.94
N ARG A 130 -18.73 3.19 -2.44
CA ARG A 130 -19.92 2.32 -2.59
C ARG A 130 -21.20 2.98 -2.07
N LEU A 131 -21.13 3.62 -0.90
CA LEU A 131 -22.27 4.34 -0.32
C LEU A 131 -22.73 5.53 -1.17
N ARG A 132 -21.80 6.24 -1.83
CA ARG A 132 -22.13 7.36 -2.73
C ARG A 132 -22.76 6.88 -4.03
N THR A 133 -22.27 5.78 -4.60
CA THR A 133 -22.83 5.19 -5.83
C THR A 133 -24.23 4.62 -5.58
N GLY A 134 -24.47 3.99 -4.42
CA GLY A 134 -25.80 3.50 -4.03
C GLY A 134 -26.82 4.62 -3.87
N LYS A 135 -26.45 5.75 -3.24
CA LYS A 135 -27.33 6.92 -3.10
C LYS A 135 -27.56 7.68 -4.42
N ALA A 136 -26.64 7.59 -5.38
CA ALA A 136 -26.82 8.21 -6.70
C ALA A 136 -27.85 7.44 -7.55
N LYS A 137 -27.88 6.10 -7.45
CA LYS A 137 -28.88 5.27 -8.14
C LYS A 137 -30.27 5.34 -7.52
N ALA A 138 -30.39 5.54 -6.21
CA ALA A 138 -31.69 5.63 -5.51
C ALA A 138 -32.46 6.93 -5.75
N LYS A 139 -31.91 7.87 -6.54
CA LYS A 139 -32.50 9.19 -6.86
C LYS A 139 -32.83 9.36 -8.35
N GLN A 140 -32.66 8.32 -9.15
CA GLN A 140 -33.15 8.23 -10.53
C GLN A 140 -34.47 7.47 -10.52
#